data_AF-S9X7H2-F1
#
_entry.id   AF-S9X7H2-F1
#
_cell.length_a   1.000
_cell.length_b   1.000
_cell.length_c   1.000
_cell.angle_alpha   90.00
_cell.angle_beta   90.00
_cell.angle_gamma   90.00
#
_symmetry.space_group_name_H-M   'P 1'
#
loop_
_entity.id
_entity.type
_entity.pdbx_description
1 polymer ?
#
loop_
_entity_poly.entity_id
_entity_poly.type
_entity_poly.pdbx_seq_one_letter_code
_entity_poly.pdbx_strand_id
1 'polypeptide(L)'
;MEAILYSILQQNGFDGITKAAERMFLDAIDKHLKTLFHELAIHTQIGKHNEPTTEDVAHWFNLSNIPVSGLRKELQTVYKPLSKDFIKNLEERIHKSADIPDRFKSSLDSSMISHLLGSLAVSQNRPNYVASHLPPFPASHTYLASPVYPVRPTSPRRIRELATKESRLAENALRKILDANQPQVMNSPRQAAFTKACQDLQLDSKSFHIVNWESQKWNAPR
;
A
#
# COMPACT_ATOMS: atom_id res chain seq x y z
N MET A 1 6.61 -19.05 -2.62
CA MET A 1 6.02 -19.31 -3.95
C MET A 1 7.06 -19.83 -4.94
N GLU A 2 8.23 -19.20 -5.07
CA GLU A 2 9.34 -19.67 -5.94
C GLU A 2 9.65 -21.16 -5.81
N ALA A 3 9.95 -21.65 -4.61
CA ALA A 3 10.27 -23.07 -4.39
C ALA A 3 9.14 -24.04 -4.78
N ILE A 4 7.87 -23.63 -4.66
CA ILE A 4 6.72 -24.44 -5.08
C ILE A 4 6.68 -24.53 -6.61
N LEU A 5 6.87 -23.40 -7.29
CA LEU A 5 6.90 -23.34 -8.75
C LEU A 5 7.99 -24.26 -9.32
N TYR A 6 9.20 -24.23 -8.74
CA TYR A 6 10.29 -25.14 -9.15
C TYR A 6 9.92 -26.62 -8.95
N SER A 7 9.27 -26.97 -7.84
CA SER A 7 8.84 -28.36 -7.60
C SER A 7 7.82 -28.85 -8.63
N ILE A 8 6.87 -27.99 -9.02
CA ILE A 8 5.85 -28.31 -10.03
C ILE A 8 6.49 -28.45 -11.42
N LEU A 9 7.42 -27.56 -11.77
CA LEU A 9 8.13 -27.65 -13.05
C LEU A 9 8.99 -28.91 -13.17
N GLN A 10 9.67 -29.29 -12.09
CA GLN A 10 10.46 -30.51 -12.05
C GLN A 10 9.58 -31.76 -12.20
N GLN A 11 8.39 -31.78 -11.58
CA GLN A 11 7.40 -32.86 -11.76
C GLN A 11 6.91 -32.98 -13.20
N ASN A 12 6.78 -31.84 -13.89
CA ASN A 12 6.38 -31.79 -15.30
C ASN A 12 7.55 -32.04 -16.28
N GLY A 13 8.75 -32.34 -15.78
CA GLY A 13 9.92 -32.69 -16.59
C GLY A 13 10.63 -31.49 -17.24
N PHE A 14 10.42 -30.28 -16.73
CA PHE A 14 11.16 -29.11 -17.19
C PHE A 14 12.51 -28.99 -16.46
N ASP A 15 13.57 -28.83 -17.24
CA ASP A 15 14.96 -28.79 -16.74
C ASP A 15 15.37 -27.38 -16.24
N GLY A 16 14.62 -26.34 -16.63
CA GLY A 16 14.87 -24.97 -16.17
C GLY A 16 13.84 -23.95 -16.67
N ILE A 17 13.81 -22.79 -16.03
CA ILE A 17 12.97 -21.65 -16.41
C ILE A 17 13.80 -20.38 -16.52
N THR A 18 13.41 -19.48 -17.43
CA THR A 18 14.04 -18.16 -17.50
C THR A 18 13.59 -17.28 -16.33
N LYS A 19 14.51 -16.53 -15.74
CA LYS A 19 14.23 -15.67 -14.57
C LYS A 19 13.16 -14.59 -14.83
N ALA A 20 12.99 -14.19 -16.09
CA ALA A 20 11.92 -13.27 -16.48
C ALA A 20 10.55 -13.97 -16.45
N ALA A 21 10.46 -15.18 -17.03
CA ALA A 21 9.23 -15.96 -17.02
C ALA A 21 8.84 -16.35 -15.58
N GLU A 22 9.80 -16.77 -14.75
CA GLU A 22 9.59 -17.05 -13.33
C GLU A 22 8.86 -15.90 -12.63
N ARG A 23 9.39 -14.66 -12.75
CA ARG A 23 8.77 -13.49 -12.12
C ARG A 23 7.39 -13.18 -12.65
N MET A 24 7.18 -13.32 -13.97
CA MET A 24 5.86 -13.10 -14.57
C MET A 24 4.84 -14.13 -14.09
N PHE A 25 5.24 -15.40 -13.97
CA PHE A 25 4.38 -16.44 -13.43
C PHE A 25 4.04 -16.19 -11.96
N LEU A 26 5.03 -15.81 -11.14
CA LEU A 26 4.78 -15.49 -9.74
C LEU A 26 3.84 -14.30 -9.57
N ASP A 27 4.03 -13.23 -10.34
CA ASP A 27 3.13 -12.07 -10.33
C ASP A 27 1.72 -12.45 -10.80
N ALA A 28 1.60 -13.29 -11.84
CA ALA A 28 0.30 -13.78 -12.30
C ALA A 28 -0.40 -14.65 -11.25
N ILE A 29 0.33 -15.54 -10.57
CA ILE A 29 -0.20 -16.39 -9.49
C ILE A 29 -0.64 -15.52 -8.32
N ASP A 30 0.17 -14.56 -7.89
CA ASP A 30 -0.16 -13.66 -6.78
C ASP A 30 -1.40 -12.82 -7.09
N LYS A 31 -1.51 -12.31 -8.32
CA LYS A 31 -2.71 -11.60 -8.78
C LYS A 31 -3.93 -12.51 -8.76
N HIS A 32 -3.81 -13.71 -9.30
CA HIS A 32 -4.89 -14.69 -9.36
C HIS A 32 -5.36 -15.11 -7.96
N LEU A 33 -4.44 -15.39 -7.04
CA LEU A 33 -4.78 -15.72 -5.65
C LEU A 33 -5.47 -14.56 -4.93
N LYS A 34 -5.02 -13.33 -5.14
CA LYS A 34 -5.67 -12.14 -4.55
C LYS A 34 -7.09 -11.95 -5.07
N THR A 35 -7.32 -12.09 -6.38
CA THR A 35 -8.68 -12.00 -6.94
C THR A 35 -9.56 -13.10 -6.39
N LEU A 36 -9.03 -14.32 -6.32
CA LEU A 36 -9.73 -15.47 -5.78
C LEU A 36 -10.12 -15.30 -4.30
N PHE A 37 -9.19 -14.87 -3.44
CA PHE A 37 -9.49 -14.63 -2.03
C PHE A 37 -10.42 -13.44 -1.82
N HIS A 38 -10.37 -12.44 -2.69
CA HIS A 38 -11.30 -11.33 -2.66
C HIS A 38 -12.73 -11.80 -2.98
N GLU A 39 -12.90 -12.64 -4.00
CA GLU A 39 -14.20 -13.24 -4.33
C GLU A 39 -14.72 -14.10 -3.19
N LEU A 40 -13.88 -14.97 -2.62
CA LEU A 40 -14.24 -15.78 -1.46
C LEU A 40 -14.68 -14.90 -0.27
N ALA A 41 -13.95 -13.81 0.02
CA ALA A 41 -14.31 -12.88 1.09
C ALA A 41 -15.66 -12.19 0.84
N ILE A 42 -15.99 -11.85 -0.42
CA ILE A 42 -17.30 -11.31 -0.78
C ILE A 42 -18.39 -12.36 -0.52
N HIS A 43 -18.17 -13.62 -0.91
CA HIS A 43 -19.11 -14.71 -0.67
C HIS A 43 -19.37 -14.94 0.81
N THR A 44 -18.32 -14.95 1.64
CA THR A 44 -18.49 -15.13 3.09
C THR A 44 -19.25 -13.97 3.73
N GLN A 45 -18.99 -12.73 3.27
CA GLN A 45 -19.72 -11.55 3.73
C GLN A 45 -21.21 -11.60 3.36
N ILE A 46 -21.56 -12.10 2.17
CA ILE A 46 -22.96 -12.34 1.77
C ILE A 46 -23.61 -13.36 2.72
N GLY A 47 -22.87 -14.40 3.09
CA GLY A 47 -23.27 -15.39 4.09
C GLY A 47 -23.27 -14.89 5.55
N LYS A 48 -22.98 -13.60 5.79
CA LYS A 48 -22.88 -12.95 7.11
C LYS A 48 -21.89 -13.61 8.08
N HIS A 49 -20.91 -14.32 7.56
CA HIS A 49 -19.85 -14.93 8.37
C HIS A 49 -18.49 -14.42 7.89
N ASN A 50 -17.52 -14.38 8.81
CA ASN A 50 -16.17 -13.89 8.51
C ASN A 50 -15.18 -15.04 8.24
N GLU A 51 -15.56 -16.27 8.58
CA GLU A 51 -14.75 -17.47 8.39
C GLU A 51 -15.35 -18.30 7.27
N PRO A 52 -14.58 -18.67 6.23
CA PRO A 52 -15.11 -19.46 5.12
C PRO A 52 -15.50 -20.87 5.57
N THR A 53 -16.73 -21.28 5.26
CA THR A 53 -17.16 -22.67 5.43
C THR A 53 -16.79 -23.51 4.21
N THR A 54 -16.88 -24.83 4.34
CA THR A 54 -16.62 -25.77 3.25
C THR A 54 -17.59 -25.59 2.07
N GLU A 55 -18.81 -25.13 2.34
CA GLU A 55 -19.82 -24.87 1.30
C GLU A 55 -19.45 -23.62 0.49
N ASP A 56 -18.99 -22.55 1.15
CA ASP A 56 -18.54 -21.34 0.47
C ASP A 56 -17.35 -21.62 -0.45
N VAL A 57 -16.40 -22.44 0.03
CA VAL A 57 -15.26 -22.90 -0.77
C VAL A 57 -15.71 -23.73 -1.97
N ALA A 58 -16.70 -24.61 -1.80
CA ALA A 58 -17.25 -25.39 -2.91
C ALA A 58 -17.95 -24.50 -3.96
N HIS A 59 -18.74 -23.52 -3.52
CA HIS A 59 -19.36 -22.54 -4.42
C HIS A 59 -18.32 -21.67 -5.11
N TRP A 60 -17.30 -21.23 -4.40
CA TRP A 60 -16.17 -20.46 -4.93
C TRP A 60 -15.37 -21.24 -5.98
N PHE A 61 -15.13 -22.54 -5.80
CA PHE A 61 -14.51 -23.39 -6.83
C PHE A 61 -15.35 -23.48 -8.10
N ASN A 62 -16.66 -23.58 -7.97
CA ASN A 62 -17.57 -23.60 -9.13
C ASN A 62 -17.53 -22.27 -9.90
N LEU A 63 -17.44 -21.13 -9.20
CA LEU A 63 -17.36 -19.80 -9.83
C LEU A 63 -16.02 -19.55 -10.53
N SER A 64 -14.94 -20.04 -9.94
CA SER A 64 -13.59 -19.99 -10.53
C SER A 64 -13.38 -21.00 -11.65
N ASN A 65 -14.43 -21.75 -12.06
CA ASN A 65 -14.38 -22.79 -13.08
C ASN A 65 -13.35 -23.91 -12.77
N ILE A 66 -13.08 -24.17 -11.49
CA ILE A 66 -12.16 -25.22 -11.06
C ILE A 66 -13.00 -26.47 -10.72
N PRO A 67 -12.91 -27.55 -11.51
CA PRO A 67 -13.68 -28.75 -11.27
C PRO A 67 -13.20 -29.46 -10.01
N VAL A 68 -14.06 -29.56 -9.00
CA VAL A 68 -13.77 -30.24 -7.72
C VAL A 68 -13.40 -31.71 -7.92
N SER A 69 -13.90 -32.35 -8.99
CA SER A 69 -13.57 -33.73 -9.37
C SER A 69 -12.11 -33.91 -9.81
N GLY A 70 -11.49 -32.86 -10.38
CA GLY A 70 -10.09 -32.85 -10.79
C GLY A 70 -9.14 -32.75 -9.60
N LEU A 71 -9.53 -32.01 -8.55
CA LEU A 71 -8.69 -31.78 -7.36
C LEU A 71 -8.26 -33.08 -6.70
N ARG A 72 -9.12 -34.10 -6.63
CA ARG A 72 -8.77 -35.39 -6.02
C ARG A 72 -7.70 -36.14 -6.82
N LYS A 73 -7.72 -36.02 -8.15
CA LYS A 73 -6.69 -36.60 -9.03
C LYS A 73 -5.38 -35.82 -8.89
N GLU A 74 -5.46 -34.49 -8.89
CA GLU A 74 -4.30 -33.62 -8.68
C GLU A 74 -3.64 -33.82 -7.32
N LEU A 75 -4.42 -34.08 -6.28
CA LEU A 75 -3.88 -34.42 -4.96
C LEU A 75 -3.08 -35.74 -5.04
N GLN A 76 -3.51 -36.73 -5.80
CA GLN A 76 -2.76 -37.98 -5.93
C GLN A 76 -1.48 -37.84 -6.76
N THR A 77 -1.45 -36.93 -7.74
CA THR A 77 -0.29 -36.68 -8.61
C THR A 77 0.72 -35.74 -7.94
N VAL A 78 0.27 -34.66 -7.30
CA VAL A 78 1.10 -33.58 -6.76
C VAL A 78 1.55 -33.84 -5.31
N TYR A 79 0.80 -34.59 -4.51
CA TYR A 79 1.11 -34.81 -3.09
C TYR A 79 1.99 -36.03 -2.83
N LYS A 80 2.14 -36.94 -3.81
CA LYS A 80 3.08 -38.07 -3.73
C LYS A 80 4.56 -37.68 -3.86
N PRO A 81 4.95 -36.60 -4.58
CA PRO A 81 6.33 -36.15 -4.67
C PRO A 81 6.66 -34.88 -3.86
N LEU A 82 5.76 -34.36 -3.01
CA LEU A 82 6.15 -33.28 -2.10
C LEU A 82 6.90 -33.90 -0.91
N SER A 83 8.23 -33.76 -0.90
CA SER A 83 9.07 -34.27 0.19
C SER A 83 8.51 -33.82 1.55
N LYS A 84 8.37 -34.75 2.51
CA LYS A 84 7.87 -34.44 3.86
C LYS A 84 8.68 -33.32 4.53
N ASP A 85 9.93 -33.15 4.14
CA ASP A 85 10.81 -32.08 4.60
C ASP A 85 10.38 -30.70 4.06
N PHE A 86 9.83 -30.65 2.85
CA PHE A 86 9.29 -29.41 2.27
C PHE A 86 8.04 -28.93 3.03
N ILE A 87 7.17 -29.87 3.43
CA ILE A 87 5.96 -29.57 4.21
C ILE A 87 6.34 -29.03 5.60
N LYS A 88 7.27 -29.70 6.30
CA LYS A 88 7.79 -29.22 7.59
C LYS A 88 8.42 -27.82 7.50
N ASN A 89 9.21 -27.57 6.46
CA ASN A 89 9.82 -26.26 6.23
C ASN A 89 8.78 -25.15 5.94
N LEU A 90 7.66 -25.49 5.31
CA LEU A 90 6.55 -24.54 5.10
C LEU A 90 5.85 -24.21 6.42
N GLU A 91 5.52 -25.22 7.22
CA GLU A 91 4.90 -25.06 8.54
C GLU A 91 5.77 -24.18 9.45
N GLU A 92 7.07 -24.44 9.53
CA GLU A 92 7.99 -23.61 10.32
C GLU A 92 8.07 -22.15 9.86
N ARG A 93 7.93 -21.87 8.57
CA ARG A 93 7.94 -20.50 8.04
C ARG A 93 6.66 -19.74 8.36
N ILE A 94 5.52 -20.42 8.34
CA ILE A 94 4.22 -19.82 8.70
C ILE A 94 4.22 -19.38 10.17
N HIS A 95 4.81 -20.18 11.06
CA HIS A 95 4.87 -19.83 12.48
C HIS A 95 5.83 -18.67 12.81
N LYS A 96 6.81 -18.37 11.94
CA LYS A 96 7.77 -17.26 12.15
C LYS A 96 7.26 -15.90 11.68
N SER A 97 6.23 -15.81 10.83
CA SER A 97 5.72 -14.53 10.32
C SER A 97 4.73 -13.83 11.27
N ALA A 98 4.39 -14.43 12.40
CA ALA A 98 3.52 -13.84 13.42
C ALA A 98 4.24 -12.88 14.38
N ASP A 99 5.58 -12.87 14.40
CA ASP A 99 6.32 -11.90 15.19
C ASP A 99 6.28 -10.54 14.51
N ILE A 100 5.52 -9.62 15.11
CA ILE A 100 5.50 -8.19 14.81
C ILE A 100 6.97 -7.74 14.64
N PRO A 101 7.37 -7.23 13.46
CA PRO A 101 8.75 -6.79 13.24
C PRO A 101 9.18 -5.85 14.36
N ASP A 102 10.38 -6.04 14.91
CA ASP A 102 10.87 -5.25 16.06
C ASP A 102 10.81 -3.73 15.82
N ARG A 103 10.82 -3.30 14.55
CA ARG A 103 10.59 -1.89 14.15
C ARG A 103 9.24 -1.32 14.61
N PHE A 104 8.20 -2.15 14.74
CA PHE A 104 6.89 -1.76 15.26
C PHE A 104 6.79 -1.88 16.78
N LYS A 105 7.79 -2.48 17.45
CA LYS A 105 7.92 -2.43 18.91
C LYS A 105 8.47 -1.04 19.26
N SER A 106 7.58 -0.06 19.29
CA SER A 106 7.72 1.31 19.83
C SER A 106 9.17 1.83 19.96
N SER A 107 9.70 2.41 18.89
CA SER A 107 11.01 3.08 18.84
C SER A 107 11.08 4.41 19.61
N LEU A 108 10.11 4.72 20.45
CA LEU A 108 10.12 5.93 21.25
C LEU A 108 10.51 5.53 22.66
N ASP A 109 11.76 5.83 22.97
CA ASP A 109 12.35 5.68 24.29
C ASP A 109 11.43 6.39 25.31
N SER A 110 10.73 5.58 26.11
CA SER A 110 9.72 6.04 27.07
C SER A 110 10.30 7.09 28.03
N SER A 111 11.61 7.04 28.25
CA SER A 111 12.37 8.01 29.05
C SER A 111 12.39 9.41 28.43
N MET A 112 12.57 9.55 27.11
CA MET A 112 12.61 10.86 26.43
C MET A 112 11.23 11.51 26.39
N ILE A 113 10.18 10.73 26.15
CA ILE A 113 8.79 11.21 26.20
C ILE A 113 8.44 11.65 27.63
N SER A 114 8.90 10.92 28.65
CA SER A 114 8.66 11.27 30.07
C SER A 114 9.29 12.59 30.48
N HIS A 115 10.41 12.98 29.86
CA HIS A 115 11.05 14.25 30.13
C HIS A 115 10.33 15.44 29.46
N LEU A 116 9.83 15.26 28.22
CA LEU A 116 9.19 16.33 27.46
C LEU A 116 7.74 16.61 27.90
N LEU A 117 7.00 15.57 28.28
CA LEU A 117 5.57 15.66 28.64
C LEU A 117 5.33 15.72 30.15
N GLY A 118 6.41 15.84 30.95
CA GLY A 118 6.38 15.61 32.38
C GLY A 118 6.15 14.14 32.72
N SER A 119 6.11 13.81 34.01
CA SER A 119 5.90 12.43 34.48
C SER A 119 4.75 11.76 33.72
N LEU A 120 5.11 10.88 32.78
CA LEU A 120 4.21 9.94 32.11
C LEU A 120 3.64 8.92 33.09
N ALA A 121 3.87 9.07 34.39
CA ALA A 121 3.13 8.36 35.41
C ALA A 121 1.65 8.65 35.17
N VAL A 122 1.04 7.79 34.34
CA VAL A 122 -0.19 7.06 34.59
C VAL A 122 -0.60 7.42 35.98
N SER A 123 -1.65 8.23 36.10
CA SER A 123 -2.19 8.61 37.39
C SER A 123 -2.27 7.36 38.25
N GLN A 124 -1.34 7.22 39.19
CA GLN A 124 -1.26 6.03 40.06
C GLN A 124 -2.49 5.94 40.97
N ASN A 125 -3.33 6.97 40.94
CA ASN A 125 -4.63 7.04 41.58
C ASN A 125 -5.68 6.34 40.71
N ARG A 126 -5.55 5.02 40.52
CA ARG A 126 -6.68 4.20 40.08
C ARG A 126 -7.63 4.09 41.26
N PRO A 127 -8.86 4.60 41.18
CA PRO A 127 -9.81 4.49 42.27
C PRO A 127 -10.33 3.05 42.36
N ASN A 128 -10.69 2.63 43.58
CA ASN A 128 -11.03 1.24 43.91
C ASN A 128 -12.23 0.66 43.13
N TYR A 129 -13.05 1.51 42.50
CA TYR A 129 -14.18 1.07 41.69
C TYR A 129 -13.80 0.61 40.27
N VAL A 130 -12.53 0.77 39.85
CA VAL A 130 -12.08 0.43 38.50
C VAL A 130 -11.39 -0.93 38.51
N ALA A 131 -12.03 -1.95 37.92
CA ALA A 131 -11.57 -3.33 37.91
C ALA A 131 -10.20 -3.51 37.25
N SER A 132 -9.28 -4.26 37.88
CA SER A 132 -7.85 -4.35 37.54
C SER A 132 -7.51 -4.81 36.11
N HIS A 133 -8.40 -5.53 35.45
CA HIS A 133 -8.21 -6.02 34.08
C HIS A 133 -8.36 -4.92 33.02
N LEU A 134 -8.90 -3.76 33.37
CA LEU A 134 -8.98 -2.61 32.47
C LEU A 134 -7.61 -1.95 32.30
N PRO A 135 -7.32 -1.38 31.12
CA PRO A 135 -6.06 -0.71 30.83
C PRO A 135 -5.79 0.45 31.80
N PRO A 136 -4.53 0.88 31.94
CA PRO A 136 -4.18 2.05 32.74
C PRO A 136 -4.86 3.31 32.19
N PHE A 137 -5.16 4.27 33.07
CA PHE A 137 -5.66 5.57 32.63
C PHE A 137 -4.62 6.29 31.76
N PRO A 138 -5.07 7.08 30.77
CA PRO A 138 -4.18 7.96 30.02
C PRO A 138 -3.47 8.95 30.95
N ALA A 139 -2.37 9.52 30.46
CA ALA A 139 -1.55 10.44 31.23
C ALA A 139 -2.33 11.71 31.65
N SER A 140 -1.89 12.36 32.73
CA SER A 140 -2.59 13.52 33.31
C SER A 140 -2.84 14.65 32.30
N HIS A 141 -1.92 14.88 31.36
CA HIS A 141 -2.06 15.91 30.33
C HIS A 141 -3.22 15.64 29.35
N THR A 142 -3.72 14.41 29.22
CA THR A 142 -4.90 14.08 28.40
C THR A 142 -6.18 14.67 29.00
N TYR A 143 -6.21 14.87 30.32
CA TYR A 143 -7.35 15.45 31.03
C TYR A 143 -7.24 16.97 31.22
N LEU A 144 -6.04 17.54 31.02
CA LEU A 144 -5.82 18.98 31.12
C LEU A 144 -6.19 19.65 29.80
N ALA A 145 -7.38 20.23 29.74
CA ALA A 145 -7.72 21.17 28.68
C ALA A 145 -7.01 22.50 28.95
N SER A 146 -5.84 22.72 28.33
CA SER A 146 -5.24 24.06 28.32
C SER A 146 -6.06 24.96 27.38
N PRO A 147 -6.70 26.04 27.85
CA PRO A 147 -7.33 26.98 26.92
C PRO A 147 -6.24 27.63 26.08
N VAL A 148 -6.14 27.24 24.82
CA VAL A 148 -5.25 27.88 23.85
C VAL A 148 -5.89 29.20 23.46
N TYR A 149 -5.46 30.29 24.09
CA TYR A 149 -5.79 31.63 23.63
C TYR A 149 -4.78 32.03 22.55
N PRO A 150 -5.12 31.96 21.24
CA PRO A 150 -4.26 32.56 20.24
C PRO A 150 -4.14 34.05 20.55
N VAL A 151 -2.92 34.55 20.70
CA VAL A 151 -2.66 35.98 20.90
C VAL A 151 -3.10 36.70 19.63
N ARG A 152 -4.34 37.21 19.63
CA ARG A 152 -4.85 38.01 18.52
C ARG A 152 -4.20 39.39 18.59
N PRO A 153 -3.55 39.86 17.51
CA PRO A 153 -3.02 41.21 17.50
C PRO A 153 -4.18 42.21 17.59
N THR A 154 -4.23 43.01 18.64
CA THR A 154 -5.30 44.00 18.86
C THR A 154 -5.14 45.25 17.99
N SER A 155 -3.91 45.59 17.60
CA SER A 155 -3.63 46.78 16.81
C SER A 155 -4.10 46.64 15.36
N PRO A 156 -4.97 47.53 14.83
CA PRO A 156 -5.50 47.44 13.46
C PRO A 156 -4.42 47.40 12.37
N ARG A 157 -3.31 48.13 12.57
CA ARG A 157 -2.18 48.15 11.63
C ARG A 157 -1.55 46.77 11.45
N ARG A 158 -1.28 46.07 12.56
CA ARG A 158 -0.67 44.72 12.54
C ARG A 158 -1.60 43.68 11.93
N ILE A 159 -2.91 43.81 12.13
CA ILE A 159 -3.91 42.95 11.48
C ILE A 159 -3.84 43.11 9.96
N ARG A 160 -3.80 44.35 9.45
CA ARG A 160 -3.67 44.62 8.01
C ARG A 160 -2.35 44.12 7.45
N GLU A 161 -1.25 44.32 8.17
CA GLU A 161 0.06 43.82 7.76
C GLU A 161 0.09 42.28 7.68
N LEU A 162 -0.51 41.57 8.62
CA LEU A 162 -0.60 40.10 8.57
C LEU A 162 -1.52 39.62 7.44
N ALA A 163 -2.70 40.22 7.29
CA ALA A 163 -3.63 39.89 6.21
C ALA A 163 -2.97 40.07 4.84
N THR A 164 -2.24 41.17 4.62
CA THR A 164 -1.52 41.39 3.35
C THR A 164 -0.39 40.38 3.12
N LYS A 165 0.32 39.96 4.17
CA LYS A 165 1.35 38.91 4.07
C LYS A 165 0.72 37.56 3.69
N GLU A 166 -0.39 37.20 4.32
CA GLU A 166 -1.12 35.96 4.01
C GLU A 166 -1.68 36.00 2.59
N SER A 167 -2.27 37.12 2.15
CA SER A 167 -2.75 37.28 0.77
C SER A 167 -1.62 37.12 -0.26
N ARG A 168 -0.45 37.72 -0.01
CA ARG A 168 0.72 37.57 -0.89
C ARG A 168 1.22 36.13 -0.97
N LEU A 169 1.23 35.42 0.17
CA LEU A 169 1.61 34.00 0.18
C LEU A 169 0.61 33.14 -0.60
N ALA A 170 -0.69 33.39 -0.44
CA ALA A 170 -1.74 32.70 -1.19
C ALA A 170 -1.64 32.97 -2.69
N GLU A 171 -1.43 34.22 -3.10
CA GLU A 171 -1.25 34.58 -4.51
C GLU A 171 -0.01 33.89 -5.11
N ASN A 172 1.12 33.91 -4.40
CA ASN A 172 2.34 33.25 -4.86
C ASN A 172 2.16 31.72 -4.99
N ALA A 173 1.41 31.10 -4.09
CA ALA A 173 1.08 29.69 -4.20
C ALA A 173 0.20 29.40 -5.42
N LEU A 174 -0.83 30.23 -5.67
CA LEU A 174 -1.68 30.11 -6.85
C LEU A 174 -0.91 30.29 -8.14
N ARG A 175 0.00 31.27 -8.22
CA ARG A 175 0.88 31.45 -9.38
C ARG A 175 1.70 30.19 -9.65
N LYS A 176 2.32 29.60 -8.62
CA LYS A 176 3.06 28.34 -8.77
C LYS A 176 2.18 27.19 -9.27
N ILE A 177 0.94 27.09 -8.80
CA ILE A 177 0.00 26.05 -9.24
C ILE A 177 -0.41 26.29 -10.70
N LEU A 178 -0.64 27.53 -11.11
CA LEU A 178 -0.98 27.88 -12.48
C LEU A 178 0.21 27.62 -13.41
N ASP A 179 1.42 28.01 -13.01
CA ASP A 179 2.64 27.78 -13.79
C ASP A 179 2.94 26.28 -13.95
N ALA A 180 2.67 25.47 -12.91
CA ALA A 180 2.81 24.02 -12.99
C ALA A 180 1.74 23.36 -13.89
N ASN A 181 0.55 23.96 -13.99
CA ASN A 181 -0.55 23.46 -14.83
C ASN A 181 -0.56 24.05 -16.25
N GLN A 182 0.24 25.08 -16.54
CA GLN A 182 0.40 25.55 -17.90
C GLN A 182 1.11 24.47 -18.73
N PRO A 183 0.55 24.08 -19.89
CA PRO A 183 1.25 23.17 -20.80
C PRO A 183 2.57 23.86 -21.17
N GLN A 184 3.69 23.24 -20.79
CA GLN A 184 5.01 23.68 -21.21
C GLN A 184 4.99 23.74 -22.74
N VAL A 185 4.89 24.94 -23.32
CA VAL A 185 5.13 25.15 -24.75
C VAL A 185 6.63 25.02 -24.91
N MET A 186 7.07 23.77 -24.95
CA MET A 186 8.44 23.39 -25.22
C MET A 186 8.70 23.79 -26.66
N ASN A 187 9.18 25.02 -26.89
CA ASN A 187 9.83 25.42 -28.13
C ASN A 187 11.16 24.65 -28.25
N SER A 188 11.06 23.33 -28.30
CA SER A 188 12.17 22.43 -28.50
C SER A 188 12.49 22.48 -29.99
N PRO A 189 13.77 22.63 -30.38
CA PRO A 189 14.17 22.53 -31.79
C PRO A 189 13.71 21.22 -32.42
N ARG A 190 13.49 20.17 -31.61
CA ARG A 190 12.93 18.88 -32.02
C ARG A 190 11.45 18.96 -32.42
N GLN A 191 10.63 19.76 -31.72
CA GLN A 191 9.23 19.98 -32.11
C GLN A 191 9.14 20.76 -33.42
N ALA A 192 9.99 21.78 -33.61
CA ALA A 192 10.06 22.52 -34.87
C ALA A 192 10.54 21.66 -36.05
N ALA A 193 11.51 20.77 -35.83
CA ALA A 193 11.95 19.81 -36.85
C ALA A 193 10.86 18.79 -37.20
N PHE A 194 10.10 18.33 -36.20
CA PHE A 194 8.98 17.41 -36.40
C PHE A 194 7.84 18.05 -37.20
N THR A 195 7.43 19.26 -36.85
CA THR A 195 6.36 19.95 -37.60
C THR A 195 6.77 20.20 -39.04
N LYS A 196 8.04 20.55 -39.29
CA LYS A 196 8.59 20.67 -40.64
C LYS A 196 8.56 19.35 -41.41
N ALA A 197 9.00 18.25 -40.79
CA ALA A 197 8.96 16.91 -41.41
C ALA A 197 7.52 16.44 -41.71
N CYS A 198 6.56 16.74 -40.83
CA CYS A 198 5.15 16.45 -41.08
C CYS A 198 4.59 17.27 -42.26
N GLN A 199 4.98 18.54 -42.38
CA GLN A 199 4.61 19.38 -43.54
C GLN A 199 5.18 18.82 -44.83
N ASP A 200 6.45 18.41 -44.84
CA ASP A 200 7.11 17.82 -46.01
C ASP A 200 6.44 16.50 -46.46
N LEU A 201 5.91 15.73 -45.50
CA LEU A 201 5.22 14.45 -45.73
C LEU A 201 3.70 14.60 -45.92
N GLN A 202 3.16 15.83 -45.92
CA GLN A 202 1.72 16.12 -46.00
C GLN A 202 0.87 15.41 -44.92
N LEU A 203 1.44 15.21 -43.74
CA LEU A 203 0.76 14.60 -42.60
C LEU A 203 0.24 15.69 -41.66
N ASP A 204 -0.95 15.49 -41.10
CA ASP A 204 -1.50 16.42 -40.12
C ASP A 204 -0.75 16.31 -38.79
N SER A 205 0.10 17.31 -38.52
CA SER A 205 0.90 17.40 -37.30
C SER A 205 0.09 17.32 -36.00
N LYS A 206 -1.22 17.66 -36.04
CA LYS A 206 -2.10 17.59 -34.86
C LYS A 206 -2.51 16.16 -34.49
N SER A 207 -2.38 15.21 -35.42
CA SER A 207 -2.71 13.80 -35.19
C SER A 207 -1.62 13.06 -34.40
N PHE A 208 -0.42 13.65 -34.29
CA PHE A 208 0.74 13.04 -33.66
C PHE A 208 1.27 13.89 -32.52
N HIS A 209 1.50 13.29 -31.35
CA HIS A 209 2.12 13.96 -30.20
C HIS A 209 3.53 13.42 -29.99
N ILE A 210 4.51 14.30 -29.83
CA ILE A 210 5.89 13.90 -29.54
C ILE A 210 5.95 13.45 -28.08
N VAL A 211 6.02 12.14 -27.85
CA VAL A 211 6.22 11.58 -26.50
C VAL A 211 7.68 11.79 -26.10
N ASN A 212 7.92 12.59 -25.05
CA ASN A 212 9.26 12.73 -24.48
C ASN A 212 9.49 11.64 -23.41
N TRP A 213 10.13 10.55 -23.81
CA TRP A 213 10.35 9.38 -22.95
C TRP A 213 11.25 9.67 -21.73
N GLU A 214 12.03 10.76 -21.73
CA GLU A 214 12.86 11.18 -20.60
C GLU A 214 12.05 11.85 -19.47
N SER A 215 10.96 12.53 -19.78
CA SER A 215 10.15 13.28 -18.81
C SER A 215 9.25 12.38 -17.94
N GLN A 216 8.98 11.15 -18.38
CA GLN A 216 8.15 10.20 -17.62
C GLN A 216 8.91 9.44 -16.52
N LYS A 217 10.24 9.55 -16.42
CA LYS A 217 11.04 8.80 -15.43
C LYS A 217 10.85 9.24 -13.96
N TRP A 218 10.15 10.34 -13.68
CA TRP A 218 10.13 10.93 -12.33
C TRP A 218 8.74 11.24 -11.75
N ASN A 219 7.73 10.44 -12.09
CA ASN A 219 6.49 10.38 -11.31
C ASN A 219 6.38 9.03 -10.59
N ALA A 220 7.32 8.76 -9.67
CA ALA A 220 7.12 7.77 -8.63
C ALA A 220 6.62 8.49 -7.37
N PRO A 221 5.44 8.14 -6.81
CA PRO A 221 5.01 8.73 -5.55
C PRO A 221 5.99 8.32 -4.44
N ARG A 222 6.48 9.30 -3.69
CA ARG A 222 7.16 9.08 -2.40
C ARG A 222 6.13 8.85 -1.30
#